data_AF-A0A2S9G371-F1
#
_entry.id   AF-A0A2S9G371-F1
#
_cell.length_a   1.000
_cell.length_b   1.000
_cell.length_c   1.000
_cell.angle_alpha   90.00
_cell.angle_beta   90.00
_cell.angle_gamma   90.00
#
_symmetry.space_group_name_H-M   'P 1'
#
loop_
_entity.id
_entity.type
_entity.pdbx_description
1 polymer ?
#
loop_
_entity_poly.entity_id
_entity_poly.type
_entity_poly.pdbx_seq_one_letter_code
_entity_poly.pdbx_strand_id
1 'polypeptide(L)'
;VVFRGVPYAASPTGEKRWRPPQPVPSWSGVRDAVAFGAIAPHDISAERLAKRGLTMSEDCLTLNIWTPAADDQRRPVLVFLHGG
;
A
#
# COMPACT_ATOMS: atom_id res chain seq x y z
N VAL A 1 -10.83 -11.16 8.35
CA VAL A 1 -10.97 -10.35 7.12
C VAL A 1 -9.64 -9.70 6.78
N VAL A 2 -9.29 -9.63 5.49
CA VAL A 2 -8.00 -9.09 5.02
C VAL A 2 -8.26 -8.08 3.91
N PHE A 3 -7.65 -6.90 4.03
CA PHE A 3 -7.66 -5.85 3.00
C PHE A 3 -6.21 -5.57 2.59
N ARG A 4 -5.91 -5.64 1.30
CA ARG A 4 -4.56 -5.47 0.75
C ARG A 4 -4.54 -4.33 -0.26
N GLY A 5 -3.43 -3.59 -0.30
CA GLY A 5 -3.23 -2.51 -1.27
C GLY A 5 -4.14 -1.30 -1.07
N VAL A 6 -4.56 -1.01 0.17
CA VAL A 6 -5.40 0.15 0.49
C VAL A 6 -4.54 1.42 0.40
N PRO A 7 -4.88 2.41 -0.43
CA PRO A 7 -4.09 3.65 -0.54
C PRO A 7 -4.20 4.46 0.75
N TYR A 8 -3.07 5.02 1.20
CA TYR A 8 -3.06 5.98 2.31
C TYR A 8 -2.59 7.38 1.89
N ALA A 9 -2.08 7.53 0.68
CA ALA A 9 -1.76 8.83 0.07
C ALA A 9 -1.99 8.80 -1.45
N ALA A 10 -2.01 9.96 -2.09
CA ALA A 10 -1.92 10.07 -3.54
C ALA A 10 -0.57 9.56 -4.06
N SER A 11 -0.57 9.03 -5.29
CA SER A 11 0.66 8.60 -5.97
C SER A 11 1.74 9.70 -5.98
N PRO A 12 2.97 9.43 -5.49
CA PRO A 12 4.06 10.39 -5.40
C PRO A 12 4.85 10.49 -6.71
N THR A 13 4.17 10.42 -7.85
CA THR A 13 4.76 10.42 -9.20
C THR A 13 4.77 11.83 -9.82
N GLY A 14 5.59 12.03 -10.86
CA GLY A 14 5.63 13.28 -11.61
C GLY A 14 5.98 14.49 -10.74
N GLU A 15 5.16 15.55 -10.79
CA GLU A 15 5.36 16.78 -10.00
C GLU A 15 5.29 16.57 -8.48
N LYS A 16 4.69 15.45 -8.03
CA LYS A 16 4.60 15.09 -6.61
C LYS A 16 5.83 14.34 -6.12
N ARG A 17 6.72 13.93 -7.01
CA ARG A 17 7.96 13.27 -6.64
C ARG A 17 8.81 14.21 -5.79
N TRP A 18 9.36 13.68 -4.69
CA TRP A 18 10.15 14.44 -3.71
C TRP A 18 9.38 15.51 -2.93
N ARG A 19 8.05 15.48 -2.95
CA ARG A 19 7.18 16.34 -2.15
C ARG A 19 6.56 15.55 -1.00
N PRO A 20 6.08 16.23 0.07
CA PRO A 20 5.26 15.57 1.08
C PRO A 20 4.06 14.84 0.47
N PRO A 21 3.66 13.67 1.01
CA PRO A 21 2.53 12.92 0.50
C PRO A 21 1.25 13.75 0.57
N GLN A 22 0.47 13.71 -0.48
CA GLN A 22 -0.82 14.40 -0.55
C GLN A 22 -1.96 13.43 -0.15
N PRO A 23 -3.10 13.93 0.35
CA PRO A 23 -4.24 13.08 0.68
C PRO A 23 -4.67 12.19 -0.49
N VAL A 24 -5.18 11.00 -0.17
CA VAL A 24 -5.74 10.10 -1.19
C VAL A 24 -6.87 10.81 -1.93
N PRO A 25 -6.89 10.81 -3.28
CA PRO A 25 -8.04 11.31 -4.02
C PRO A 25 -9.29 10.54 -3.62
N SER A 26 -10.39 11.24 -3.33
CA SER A 26 -11.67 10.60 -3.07
C SER A 26 -12.08 9.73 -4.25
N TRP A 27 -12.64 8.55 -3.98
CA TRP A 27 -13.25 7.69 -4.99
C TRP A 27 -14.71 7.45 -4.65
N SER A 28 -15.52 7.17 -5.66
CA SER A 28 -16.91 6.75 -5.50
C SER A 28 -17.00 5.22 -5.44
N GLY A 29 -18.01 4.71 -4.74
CA GLY A 29 -18.28 3.28 -4.64
C GLY A 29 -17.24 2.49 -3.85
N VAL A 30 -17.14 1.21 -4.18
CA VAL A 30 -16.25 0.25 -3.51
C VAL A 30 -14.94 0.16 -4.27
N ARG A 31 -13.82 0.15 -3.55
CA ARG A 31 -12.50 -0.12 -4.11
C ARG A 31 -12.05 -1.51 -3.70
N ASP A 32 -11.62 -2.30 -4.68
CA ASP A 32 -11.09 -3.63 -4.41
C ASP A 32 -9.77 -3.55 -3.63
N ALA A 33 -9.73 -4.28 -2.51
CA ALA A 33 -8.56 -4.39 -1.64
C ALA A 33 -8.17 -5.87 -1.49
N VAL A 34 -8.12 -6.59 -2.60
CA VAL A 34 -7.92 -8.05 -2.63
C VAL A 34 -6.49 -8.46 -2.97
N ALA A 35 -5.65 -7.54 -3.44
CA ALA A 35 -4.27 -7.80 -3.85
C ALA A 35 -3.29 -6.82 -3.19
N PHE A 36 -2.04 -7.25 -3.00
CA PHE A 36 -0.98 -6.38 -2.50
C PHE A 36 -0.67 -5.27 -3.51
N GLY A 37 -0.37 -4.07 -3.01
CA GLY A 37 0.16 -2.98 -3.84
C GLY A 37 1.61 -3.23 -4.24
N ALA A 38 2.11 -2.40 -5.17
CA ALA A 38 3.51 -2.43 -5.56
C ALA A 38 4.43 -2.01 -4.41
N ILE A 39 5.64 -2.57 -4.37
CA ILE A 39 6.69 -2.10 -3.46
C ILE A 39 7.28 -0.78 -3.96
N ALA A 40 7.81 0.02 -3.02
CA ALA A 40 8.53 1.23 -3.36
C ALA A 40 9.79 0.93 -4.20
N PRO A 41 10.24 1.86 -5.04
CA PRO A 41 11.50 1.71 -5.76
C PRO A 41 12.66 1.51 -4.79
N HIS A 42 13.40 0.41 -4.96
CA HIS A 42 14.62 0.13 -4.23
C HIS A 42 15.62 -0.65 -5.09
N ASP A 43 16.89 -0.70 -4.68
CA ASP A 43 17.93 -1.40 -5.42
C ASP A 43 17.80 -2.92 -5.25
N ILE A 44 17.12 -3.55 -6.20
CA ILE A 44 16.86 -4.99 -6.26
C ILE A 44 16.95 -5.48 -7.71
N SER A 45 17.53 -6.66 -7.90
CA SER A 45 17.58 -7.24 -9.25
C SER A 45 16.19 -7.65 -9.75
N ALA A 46 15.99 -7.51 -11.06
CA ALA A 46 14.76 -7.95 -11.73
C ALA A 46 14.47 -9.44 -11.49
N GLU A 47 15.51 -10.29 -11.45
CA GLU A 47 15.39 -11.71 -11.12
C GLU A 47 14.82 -11.91 -9.71
N ARG A 48 15.29 -11.14 -8.73
CA ARG A 48 14.81 -11.25 -7.34
C ARG A 48 13.38 -10.70 -7.19
N LEU A 49 13.01 -9.66 -7.92
CA LEU A 49 11.63 -9.20 -8.01
C LEU A 49 10.70 -10.29 -8.56
N ALA A 50 11.07 -10.88 -9.70
CA ALA A 50 10.32 -11.94 -10.36
C ALA A 50 10.17 -13.18 -9.47
N LYS A 51 11.26 -13.63 -8.84
CA LYS A 51 11.25 -14.77 -7.91
C LYS A 51 10.31 -14.56 -6.72
N ARG A 52 10.14 -13.32 -6.27
CA ARG A 52 9.25 -12.96 -5.15
C ARG A 52 7.83 -12.61 -5.62
N GLY A 53 7.56 -12.59 -6.92
CA GLY A 53 6.28 -12.16 -7.48
C GLY A 53 5.92 -10.72 -7.11
N LEU A 54 6.92 -9.84 -6.97
CA LEU A 54 6.72 -8.46 -6.57
C LEU A 54 6.74 -7.53 -7.78
N THR A 55 5.84 -6.56 -7.77
CA THR A 55 5.87 -5.42 -8.69
C THR A 55 6.44 -4.21 -7.97
N MET A 56 7.29 -3.44 -8.64
CA MET A 56 7.89 -2.21 -8.12
C MET A 56 7.32 -1.01 -8.89
N SER A 57 6.93 0.04 -8.17
CA SER A 57 6.35 1.26 -8.76
C SER A 57 6.54 2.44 -7.82
N GLU A 58 6.61 3.67 -8.35
CA GLU A 58 6.49 4.87 -7.51
C GLU A 58 5.07 5.02 -6.93
N ASP A 59 4.06 4.40 -7.55
CA ASP A 59 2.71 4.30 -6.98
C ASP A 59 2.62 3.19 -5.92
N CYS A 60 3.33 3.38 -4.80
CA CYS A 60 3.53 2.37 -3.76
C CYS A 60 2.96 2.74 -2.38
N LEU A 61 2.30 3.90 -2.25
CA LEU A 61 1.79 4.41 -0.96
C LEU A 61 0.48 3.71 -0.55
N THR A 62 0.61 2.41 -0.27
CA THR A 62 -0.48 1.53 0.15
C THR A 62 -0.16 0.82 1.46
N LEU A 63 -1.19 0.42 2.20
CA LEU A 63 -1.10 -0.39 3.40
C LEU A 63 -2.00 -1.63 3.30
N ASN A 64 -1.77 -2.56 4.21
CA ASN A 64 -2.54 -3.79 4.31
C ASN A 64 -3.09 -3.92 5.73
N ILE A 65 -4.32 -4.43 5.86
CA ILE A 65 -5.06 -4.52 7.11
C ILE A 65 -5.49 -5.97 7.31
N TRP A 66 -5.13 -6.53 8.46
CA TRP A 66 -5.65 -7.81 8.94
C TRP A 66 -6.49 -7.54 10.19
N THR A 67 -7.74 -7.96 10.16
CA THR A 67 -8.67 -7.86 11.29
C THR A 67 -9.43 -9.17 11.45
N PRO A 68 -9.73 -9.65 12.67
CA PRO A 68 -10.56 -10.85 12.83
C PRO A 68 -11.96 -10.69 12.21
N ALA A 69 -12.55 -9.49 12.29
CA ALA A 69 -13.88 -9.19 11.75
C ALA A 69 -13.98 -7.73 11.24
N ALA A 70 -14.91 -7.49 10.32
CA ALA A 70 -15.28 -6.16 9.84
C ALA A 70 -16.63 -5.77 10.47
N ASP A 71 -16.58 -5.45 11.76
CA ASP A 71 -17.71 -5.06 12.60
C ASP A 71 -17.36 -3.78 13.38
N ASP A 72 -18.30 -3.25 14.16
CA ASP A 72 -18.13 -1.99 14.89
C ASP A 72 -17.38 -2.13 16.23
N GLN A 73 -16.76 -3.29 16.50
CA GLN A 73 -16.05 -3.52 17.77
C GLN A 73 -14.68 -2.85 17.75
N ARG A 74 -14.35 -2.15 18.83
CA ARG A 74 -13.03 -1.51 19.02
C ARG A 74 -11.99 -2.57 19.37
N ARG A 75 -10.87 -2.55 18.65
CA ARG A 75 -9.75 -3.49 18.85
C ARG A 75 -8.43 -2.71 18.93
N PRO A 76 -7.45 -3.18 19.70
CA PRO A 76 -6.11 -2.60 19.67
C PRO A 76 -5.51 -2.72 18.26
N VAL A 77 -4.77 -1.69 17.85
CA VAL A 77 -4.15 -1.60 16.52
C VAL A 77 -2.64 -1.70 16.67
N LEU A 78 -2.04 -2.62 15.91
CA LEU A 78 -0.60 -2.68 15.69
C LEU A 78 -0.29 -2.12 14.30
N VAL A 79 0.56 -1.10 14.22
CA VAL A 79 1.06 -0.57 12.95
C VAL A 79 2.50 -1.07 12.77
N PHE A 80 2.70 -1.97 11.80
CA PHE A 80 4.03 -2.48 11.47
C PHE A 80 4.71 -1.58 10.44
N LEU A 81 5.90 -1.10 10.78
CA LEU A 81 6.78 -0.36 9.88
C LEU A 81 7.95 -1.28 9.54
N HIS A 82 8.07 -1.66 8.27
CA HIS A 82 9.19 -2.50 7.84
C HIS A 82 10.51 -1.72 7.90
N GLY A 83 11.62 -2.42 8.15
CA GLY A 83 12.96 -1.84 8.00
C GLY A 83 13.45 -1.86 6.55
N GLY A 84 14.72 -1.50 6.35
CA GLY A 84 15.40 -1.46 5.06
C GLY A 84 15.49 -0.05 4.51
#